data_AF-A0A1H0UMJ4-F1
#
_entry.id   AF-A0A1H0UMJ4-F1
#
_cell.length_a   1.000
_cell.length_b   1.000
_cell.length_c   1.000
_cell.angle_alpha   90.00
_cell.angle_beta   90.00
_cell.angle_gamma   90.00
#
_symmetry.space_group_name_H-M   'P 1'
#
loop_
_entity.id
_entity.type
_entity.pdbx_description
1 polymer ?
#
loop_
_entity_poly.entity_id
_entity_poly.type
_entity_poly.pdbx_seq_one_letter_code
_entity_poly.pdbx_strand_id
1 'polypeptide(L)'
;MVLVSHLHHDHAELRSLRMLRGATLMSAPANVDWLRRRRLPGTAPLGDAWTPVGGGVEIRQVPAEHRSRPMPHRPNDANGHLVRGPSGAVWIAGDTGLYPEMAAMSAMAGGPIDVALMPVWGWGPRLSAGHLSPETAARAVAMSGARFAVPVHWGTLHPPLIAHFARNWLEQPGLRFAAAVAEQAPACTAVVLAPGQSWVAPV
;
A
#
# COMPACT_ATOMS: atom_id res chain seq x y z
N MET A 1 12.17 -0.03 -10.72
CA MET A 1 10.75 -0.27 -11.06
C MET A 1 9.86 0.59 -10.16
N VAL A 2 8.58 0.67 -10.46
CA VAL A 2 7.56 1.36 -9.65
C VAL A 2 6.32 0.48 -9.62
N LEU A 3 5.76 0.26 -8.43
CA LEU A 3 4.50 -0.46 -8.25
C LEU A 3 3.37 0.55 -8.08
N VAL A 4 2.32 0.42 -8.89
CA VAL A 4 1.16 1.30 -8.86
C VAL A 4 -0.06 0.48 -8.45
N SER A 5 -0.55 0.70 -7.23
CA SER A 5 -1.69 -0.03 -6.66
C SER A 5 -2.98 0.18 -7.47
N HIS A 6 -3.25 1.44 -7.81
CA HIS A 6 -4.42 1.88 -8.58
C HIS A 6 -4.20 3.30 -9.14
N LEU A 7 -5.17 3.81 -9.90
CA LEU A 7 -5.01 5.03 -10.68
C LEU A 7 -5.62 6.29 -10.05
N HIS A 8 -5.86 6.33 -8.73
CA HIS A 8 -6.25 7.57 -8.07
C HIS A 8 -5.13 8.61 -8.11
N HIS A 9 -5.50 9.89 -7.99
CA HIS A 9 -4.56 10.99 -8.17
C HIS A 9 -3.44 11.01 -7.12
N ASP A 10 -3.73 10.54 -5.91
CA ASP A 10 -2.82 10.44 -4.79
C ASP A 10 -1.86 9.25 -4.87
N HIS A 11 -2.15 8.27 -5.75
CA HIS A 11 -1.28 7.11 -6.01
C HIS A 11 -0.61 7.14 -7.39
N ALA A 12 -1.21 7.83 -8.35
CA ALA A 12 -0.81 7.84 -9.76
C ALA A 12 -0.94 9.24 -10.37
N GLU A 13 -0.23 10.21 -9.79
CA GLU A 13 -0.08 11.54 -10.37
C GLU A 13 0.82 11.50 -11.61
N LEU A 14 0.28 11.89 -12.77
CA LEU A 14 0.91 11.63 -14.05
C LEU A 14 2.16 12.47 -14.32
N ARG A 15 2.33 13.63 -13.67
CA ARG A 15 3.56 14.44 -13.83
C ARG A 15 4.70 13.76 -13.08
N SER A 16 4.46 13.30 -11.86
CA SER A 16 5.38 12.55 -11.02
C SER A 16 5.84 11.26 -11.69
N LEU A 17 4.91 10.47 -12.24
CA LEU A 17 5.26 9.26 -12.98
C LEU A 17 6.13 9.53 -14.22
N ARG A 18 5.95 10.67 -14.90
CA ARG A 18 6.80 11.06 -16.05
C ARG A 18 8.22 11.48 -15.64
N MET A 19 8.42 11.87 -14.39
CA MET A 19 9.75 12.22 -13.87
C MET A 19 10.63 10.99 -13.65
N LEU A 20 10.03 9.80 -13.45
CA LEU A 20 10.72 8.54 -13.19
C LEU A 20 11.25 7.90 -14.49
N ARG A 21 12.12 8.62 -15.20
CA ARG A 21 12.70 8.17 -16.47
C ARG A 21 13.49 6.87 -16.27
N GLY A 22 13.25 5.89 -17.15
CA GLY A 22 13.92 4.58 -17.12
C GLY A 22 13.31 3.57 -16.14
N ALA A 23 12.33 3.96 -15.32
CA ALA A 23 11.63 3.03 -14.45
C ALA A 23 10.51 2.29 -15.21
N THR A 24 10.37 0.98 -14.95
CA THR A 24 9.18 0.22 -15.35
C THR A 24 8.06 0.44 -14.34
N LEU A 25 6.94 1.03 -14.77
CA LEU A 25 5.69 1.16 -14.04
C LEU A 25 4.90 -0.15 -14.15
N MET A 26 4.59 -0.77 -13.02
CA MET A 26 3.93 -2.06 -12.96
C MET A 26 2.62 -1.97 -12.20
N SER A 27 1.55 -2.54 -12.75
CA SER A 27 0.19 -2.49 -12.19
C SER A 27 -0.70 -3.55 -12.86
N ALA A 28 -1.98 -3.61 -12.48
CA ALA A 28 -2.96 -4.45 -13.14
C ALA A 28 -3.07 -4.16 -14.64
N PRO A 29 -3.46 -5.16 -15.47
CA PRO A 29 -3.47 -5.02 -16.93
C PRO A 29 -4.28 -3.82 -17.42
N ALA A 30 -5.49 -3.60 -16.90
CA ALA A 30 -6.34 -2.47 -17.29
C ALA A 30 -5.69 -1.10 -16.97
N ASN A 31 -5.00 -1.01 -15.83
CA ASN A 31 -4.26 0.19 -15.44
C ASN A 31 -3.09 0.44 -16.40
N VAL A 32 -2.32 -0.60 -16.71
CA VAL A 32 -1.19 -0.52 -17.64
C VAL A 32 -1.63 -0.08 -19.03
N ASP A 33 -2.72 -0.63 -19.55
CA ASP A 33 -3.24 -0.22 -20.87
C ASP A 33 -3.70 1.24 -20.87
N TRP A 34 -4.29 1.72 -19.78
CA TRP A 34 -4.60 3.13 -19.63
C TRP A 34 -3.34 4.01 -19.56
N LEU A 35 -2.32 3.62 -18.81
CA LEU A 35 -1.04 4.34 -18.70
C LEU A 35 -0.33 4.42 -20.06
N ARG A 36 -0.36 3.34 -20.86
CA ARG A 36 0.13 3.31 -22.24
C ARG A 36 -0.59 4.32 -23.13
N ARG A 37 -1.93 4.38 -23.07
CA ARG A 37 -2.73 5.38 -23.80
C ARG A 37 -2.39 6.82 -23.38
N ARG A 38 -1.92 7.03 -22.15
CA ARG A 38 -1.42 8.32 -21.65
C ARG A 38 0.05 8.61 -22.00
N ARG A 39 0.67 7.76 -22.83
CA ARG A 39 2.06 7.88 -23.32
C ARG A 39 3.10 7.89 -22.19
N LEU A 40 2.83 7.15 -21.11
CA LEU A 40 3.84 6.90 -20.09
C LEU A 40 4.81 5.81 -20.59
N PRO A 41 6.13 6.05 -20.56
CA PRO A 41 7.12 5.08 -20.98
C PRO A 41 7.26 3.94 -19.96
N GLY A 42 7.68 2.76 -20.42
CA GLY A 42 8.06 1.65 -19.55
C GLY A 42 6.92 1.16 -18.67
N THR A 43 5.89 0.51 -19.23
CA THR A 43 4.77 -0.04 -18.45
C THR A 43 4.66 -1.54 -18.64
N ALA A 44 4.51 -2.31 -17.56
CA ALA A 44 4.38 -3.77 -17.61
C ALA A 44 3.20 -4.25 -16.74
N PRO A 45 2.34 -5.16 -17.26
CA PRO A 45 1.26 -5.73 -16.45
C PRO A 45 1.81 -6.65 -15.36
N LEU A 46 1.15 -6.64 -14.21
CA LEU A 46 1.29 -7.65 -13.17
C LEU A 46 0.00 -8.47 -13.07
N GLY A 47 0.15 -9.72 -12.65
CA GLY A 47 -0.94 -10.63 -12.33
C GLY A 47 -0.73 -11.28 -10.98
N ASP A 48 -1.57 -12.25 -10.67
CA ASP A 48 -1.49 -13.05 -9.45
C ASP A 48 -0.40 -14.13 -9.49
N ALA A 49 0.31 -14.29 -10.60
CA ALA A 49 1.52 -15.09 -10.71
C ALA A 49 2.77 -14.28 -10.31
N TRP A 50 3.80 -14.97 -9.84
CA TRP A 50 5.10 -14.38 -9.56
C TRP A 50 5.78 -13.94 -10.87
N THR A 51 6.19 -12.67 -10.90
CA THR A 51 6.90 -12.06 -12.02
C THR A 51 8.32 -11.69 -11.57
N PRO A 52 9.38 -12.28 -12.16
CA PRO A 52 10.75 -11.93 -11.82
C PRO A 52 11.10 -10.54 -12.36
N VAL A 53 11.79 -9.75 -11.53
CA VAL A 53 12.22 -8.39 -11.87
C VAL A 53 13.73 -8.17 -11.75
N GLY A 54 14.50 -9.25 -11.55
CA GLY A 54 15.95 -9.25 -11.45
C GLY A 54 16.47 -9.28 -10.01
N GLY A 55 17.74 -9.65 -9.83
CA GLY A 55 18.39 -9.69 -8.51
C GLY A 55 17.78 -10.71 -7.53
N GLY A 56 17.12 -11.75 -8.04
CA GLY A 56 16.37 -12.71 -7.21
C GLY A 56 15.06 -12.17 -6.65
N VAL A 57 14.61 -10.99 -7.09
CA VAL A 57 13.35 -10.38 -6.64
C VAL A 57 12.21 -10.77 -7.59
N GLU A 58 11.07 -11.13 -7.00
CA GLU A 58 9.83 -11.43 -7.69
C GLU A 58 8.68 -10.61 -7.11
N ILE A 59 7.69 -10.32 -7.94
CA ILE A 59 6.50 -9.55 -7.57
C ILE A 59 5.25 -10.30 -7.96
N ARG A 60 4.26 -10.28 -7.08
CA ARG A 60 2.94 -10.84 -7.29
C ARG A 60 1.89 -9.81 -6.93
N GLN A 61 0.89 -9.63 -7.79
CA GLN A 61 -0.28 -8.82 -7.46
C GLN A 61 -1.19 -9.59 -6.49
N VAL A 62 -1.73 -8.89 -5.49
CA VAL A 62 -2.72 -9.44 -4.56
C VAL A 62 -3.97 -8.56 -4.52
N PRO A 63 -5.14 -9.10 -4.15
CA PRO A 63 -6.38 -8.34 -4.13
C PRO A 63 -6.32 -7.10 -3.23
N ALA A 64 -7.12 -6.09 -3.58
CA ALA A 64 -7.47 -4.98 -2.69
C ALA A 64 -8.95 -4.61 -2.89
N GLU A 65 -9.68 -4.42 -1.79
CA GLU A 65 -11.08 -4.02 -1.81
C GLU A 65 -11.23 -2.49 -1.83
N HIS A 66 -11.15 -1.89 -3.02
CA HIS A 66 -11.22 -0.43 -3.18
C HIS A 66 -12.06 -0.01 -4.38
N ARG A 67 -13.30 -0.50 -4.45
CA ARG A 67 -14.25 -0.20 -5.55
C ARG A 67 -15.22 0.93 -5.21
N SER A 68 -15.31 1.33 -3.94
CA SER A 68 -16.32 2.27 -3.44
C SER A 68 -16.07 3.74 -3.79
N ARG A 69 -14.92 4.06 -4.41
CA ARG A 69 -14.56 5.40 -4.87
C ARG A 69 -13.99 5.36 -6.29
N PRO A 70 -14.81 5.09 -7.32
CA PRO A 70 -14.31 5.05 -8.68
C PRO A 70 -13.79 6.42 -9.12
N MET A 71 -12.68 6.43 -9.84
CA MET A 71 -12.13 7.65 -10.43
C MET A 71 -12.72 7.90 -11.81
N PRO A 72 -13.33 9.07 -12.05
CA PRO A 72 -13.84 9.42 -13.37
C PRO A 72 -12.74 9.28 -14.45
N HIS A 73 -13.09 8.64 -15.57
CA HIS A 73 -12.23 8.48 -16.75
C HIS A 73 -10.94 7.66 -16.53
N ARG A 74 -10.86 6.88 -15.45
CA ARG A 74 -9.78 5.92 -15.20
C ARG A 74 -10.33 4.54 -14.86
N PRO A 75 -9.59 3.44 -15.15
CA PRO A 75 -9.89 2.15 -14.57
C PRO A 75 -9.86 2.20 -13.05
N ASN A 76 -10.69 1.38 -12.41
CA ASN A 76 -10.86 1.33 -10.96
C ASN A 76 -10.26 0.06 -10.34
N ASP A 77 -9.37 -0.62 -11.07
CA ASP A 77 -8.67 -1.78 -10.55
C ASP A 77 -7.69 -1.33 -9.48
N ALA A 78 -7.89 -1.84 -8.27
CA ALA A 78 -7.04 -1.61 -7.12
C ALA A 78 -6.49 -2.91 -6.58
N ASN A 79 -5.19 -2.89 -6.27
CA ASN A 79 -4.45 -4.08 -5.89
C ASN A 79 -3.35 -3.74 -4.89
N GLY A 80 -3.00 -4.74 -4.09
CA GLY A 80 -1.74 -4.78 -3.38
C GLY A 80 -0.67 -5.53 -4.17
N HIS A 81 0.53 -5.59 -3.60
CA HIS A 81 1.67 -6.29 -4.15
C HIS A 81 2.38 -7.07 -3.05
N LEU A 82 2.77 -8.30 -3.35
CA LEU A 82 3.79 -9.03 -2.63
C LEU A 82 5.10 -8.89 -3.39
N VAL A 83 6.16 -8.56 -2.67
CA VAL A 83 7.53 -8.52 -3.19
C VAL A 83 8.34 -9.49 -2.35
N ARG A 84 9.00 -10.46 -2.99
CA ARG A 84 9.89 -11.39 -2.28
C ARG A 84 11.27 -11.40 -2.92
N GLY A 85 12.29 -11.66 -2.12
CA GLY A 85 13.65 -11.84 -2.59
C GLY A 85 14.54 -12.48 -1.52
N PRO A 86 15.87 -12.49 -1.71
CA PRO A 86 16.81 -13.14 -0.80
C PRO A 86 16.77 -12.59 0.64
N SER A 87 16.30 -11.36 0.82
CA SER A 87 16.22 -10.67 2.12
C SER A 87 14.86 -10.78 2.81
N GLY A 88 13.90 -11.53 2.26
CA GLY A 88 12.57 -11.69 2.84
C GLY A 88 11.43 -11.24 1.93
N ALA A 89 10.25 -11.07 2.54
CA ALA A 89 9.01 -10.72 1.85
C ALA A 89 8.34 -9.46 2.41
N VAL A 90 7.86 -8.61 1.49
CA VAL A 90 7.14 -7.37 1.80
C VAL A 90 5.76 -7.41 1.19
N TRP A 91 4.75 -7.06 1.98
CA TRP A 91 3.39 -6.83 1.51
C TRP A 91 3.10 -5.33 1.44
N ILE A 92 2.74 -4.84 0.26
CA ILE A 92 2.34 -3.46 0.00
C ILE A 92 0.86 -3.49 -0.35
N ALA A 93 -0.03 -3.18 0.59
CA ALA A 93 -1.44 -3.49 0.39
C ALA A 93 -2.16 -2.62 -0.65
N GLY A 94 -1.66 -1.40 -0.90
CA GLY A 94 -2.44 -0.39 -1.59
C GLY A 94 -3.67 0.02 -0.78
N ASP A 95 -4.49 0.93 -1.33
CA ASP A 95 -5.74 1.29 -0.66
C ASP A 95 -6.71 0.12 -0.75
N THR A 96 -7.25 -0.28 0.39
CA THR A 96 -8.14 -1.43 0.54
C THR A 96 -9.02 -1.27 1.76
N GLY A 97 -10.19 -1.91 1.75
CA GLY A 97 -10.92 -2.30 2.96
C GLY A 97 -10.36 -3.59 3.56
N LEU A 98 -10.92 -4.00 4.69
CA LEU A 98 -10.60 -5.29 5.31
C LEU A 98 -11.36 -6.41 4.58
N TYR A 99 -10.66 -7.47 4.17
CA TYR A 99 -11.26 -8.63 3.51
C TYR A 99 -10.67 -9.95 4.05
N PRO A 100 -11.43 -11.06 4.08
CA PRO A 100 -11.03 -12.31 4.74
C PRO A 100 -9.71 -12.91 4.22
N GLU A 101 -9.45 -12.81 2.92
CA GLU A 101 -8.29 -13.41 2.24
C GLU A 101 -6.96 -12.80 2.65
N MET A 102 -6.95 -11.68 3.39
CA MET A 102 -5.74 -11.18 4.04
C MET A 102 -5.11 -12.23 4.97
N ALA A 103 -5.90 -13.16 5.52
CA ALA A 103 -5.39 -14.29 6.31
C ALA A 103 -4.50 -15.26 5.52
N ALA A 104 -4.63 -15.29 4.18
CA ALA A 104 -3.84 -16.13 3.30
C ALA A 104 -2.57 -15.43 2.79
N MET A 105 -2.26 -14.20 3.23
CA MET A 105 -1.19 -13.38 2.65
C MET A 105 0.20 -14.03 2.77
N SER A 106 0.53 -14.60 3.94
CA SER A 106 1.79 -15.33 4.13
C SER A 106 1.86 -16.60 3.25
N ALA A 107 0.74 -17.32 3.08
CA ALA A 107 0.69 -18.45 2.17
C ALA A 107 0.89 -18.02 0.70
N MET A 108 0.30 -16.89 0.29
CA MET A 108 0.51 -16.31 -1.05
C MET A 108 1.95 -15.84 -1.27
N ALA A 109 2.61 -15.35 -0.22
CA ALA A 109 4.03 -14.99 -0.21
C ALA A 109 4.96 -16.21 -0.32
N GLY A 110 4.47 -17.39 0.08
CA GLY A 110 5.26 -18.61 0.17
C GLY A 110 6.12 -18.69 1.44
N GLY A 111 5.75 -17.94 2.49
CA GLY A 111 6.53 -17.81 3.71
C GLY A 111 6.04 -16.65 4.59
N PRO A 112 6.71 -16.36 5.71
CA PRO A 112 6.37 -15.23 6.55
C PRO A 112 6.49 -13.91 5.79
N ILE A 113 5.65 -12.93 6.15
CA ILE A 113 5.78 -11.55 5.68
C ILE A 113 6.65 -10.81 6.69
N ASP A 114 7.80 -10.33 6.26
CA ASP A 114 8.69 -9.57 7.15
C ASP A 114 8.13 -8.17 7.38
N VAL A 115 7.66 -7.50 6.33
CA VAL A 115 7.15 -6.12 6.44
C VAL A 115 5.83 -5.96 5.70
N ALA A 116 4.83 -5.38 6.36
CA ALA A 116 3.59 -4.91 5.74
C ALA A 116 3.54 -3.37 5.69
N LEU A 117 3.33 -2.79 4.51
CA LEU A 117 3.01 -1.37 4.35
C LEU A 117 1.48 -1.22 4.29
N MET A 118 0.90 -0.60 5.33
CA MET A 118 -0.54 -0.59 5.56
C MET A 118 -1.14 0.81 5.50
N PRO A 119 -2.13 1.11 4.65
CA PRO A 119 -2.86 2.35 4.77
C PRO A 119 -3.65 2.35 6.08
N VAL A 120 -3.54 3.42 6.85
CA VAL A 120 -4.23 3.52 8.17
C VAL A 120 -5.24 4.65 8.23
N TRP A 121 -5.43 5.36 7.11
CA TRP A 121 -6.33 6.49 7.05
C TRP A 121 -6.81 6.78 5.62
N GLY A 122 -7.61 7.83 5.49
CA GLY A 122 -8.09 8.39 4.23
C GLY A 122 -8.30 9.90 4.37
N TRP A 123 -8.66 10.54 3.26
CA TRP A 123 -8.67 12.01 3.07
C TRP A 123 -9.72 12.84 3.84
N GLY A 124 -10.13 12.47 5.06
CA GLY A 124 -11.11 13.28 5.81
C GLY A 124 -11.56 12.76 7.18
N PRO A 125 -12.48 13.50 7.84
CA PRO A 125 -13.01 13.17 9.16
C PRO A 125 -13.87 11.89 9.18
N ARG A 126 -14.30 11.43 8.01
CA ARG A 126 -15.01 10.16 7.86
C ARG A 126 -14.24 9.27 6.91
N LEU A 127 -13.98 8.05 7.37
CA LEU A 127 -13.44 7.00 6.54
C LEU A 127 -14.55 6.48 5.63
N SER A 128 -14.33 6.50 4.31
CA SER A 128 -15.26 5.89 3.36
C SER A 128 -15.04 4.40 3.26
N ALA A 129 -16.07 3.68 2.78
CA ALA A 129 -15.93 2.27 2.41
C ALA A 129 -14.70 2.02 1.51
N GLY A 130 -14.10 0.84 1.65
CA GLY A 130 -12.89 0.44 0.93
C GLY A 130 -11.59 1.08 1.44
N HIS A 131 -11.56 1.57 2.68
CA HIS A 131 -10.35 2.06 3.36
C HIS A 131 -10.27 1.43 4.75
N LEU A 132 -9.06 1.28 5.26
CA LEU A 132 -8.80 0.83 6.63
C LEU A 132 -8.69 2.03 7.57
N SER A 133 -9.32 1.88 8.75
CA SER A 133 -8.99 2.67 9.93
C SER A 133 -7.70 2.13 10.57
N PRO A 134 -7.08 2.85 11.52
CA PRO A 134 -5.93 2.32 12.24
C PRO A 134 -6.20 0.95 12.90
N GLU A 135 -7.37 0.77 13.50
CA GLU A 135 -7.75 -0.48 14.18
C GLU A 135 -8.03 -1.61 13.20
N THR A 136 -8.71 -1.33 12.09
CA THR A 136 -8.96 -2.36 11.07
C THR A 136 -7.70 -2.71 10.28
N ALA A 137 -6.76 -1.76 10.12
CA ALA A 137 -5.43 -2.05 9.59
C ALA A 137 -4.61 -2.93 10.54
N ALA A 138 -4.68 -2.70 11.85
CA ALA A 138 -4.04 -3.60 12.82
C ALA A 138 -4.62 -5.02 12.75
N ARG A 139 -5.93 -5.16 12.53
CA ARG A 139 -6.57 -6.45 12.27
C ARG A 139 -6.08 -7.11 10.97
N ALA A 140 -5.92 -6.34 9.90
CA ALA A 140 -5.35 -6.83 8.64
C ALA A 140 -3.92 -7.37 8.85
N VAL A 141 -3.09 -6.65 9.62
CA VAL A 141 -1.75 -7.10 10.02
C VAL A 141 -1.81 -8.40 10.80
N ALA A 142 -2.68 -8.48 11.82
CA ALA A 142 -2.87 -9.69 12.62
C ALA A 142 -3.25 -10.90 11.75
N MET A 143 -4.16 -10.71 10.79
CA MET A 143 -4.57 -11.76 9.84
C MET A 143 -3.41 -12.19 8.95
N SER A 144 -2.63 -11.24 8.43
CA SER A 144 -1.54 -11.54 7.49
C SER A 144 -0.37 -12.29 8.10
N GLY A 145 -0.15 -12.15 9.42
CA GLY A 145 1.00 -12.71 10.13
C GLY A 145 2.30 -11.94 9.90
N ALA A 146 2.24 -10.67 9.51
CA ALA A 146 3.44 -9.85 9.29
C ALA A 146 4.24 -9.62 10.59
N ARG A 147 5.57 -9.65 10.50
CA ARG A 147 6.50 -9.42 11.64
C ARG A 147 6.62 -7.94 11.99
N PHE A 148 6.64 -7.09 10.97
CA PHE A 148 6.69 -5.64 11.11
C PHE A 148 5.60 -4.99 10.27
N ALA A 149 5.04 -3.89 10.76
CA ALA A 149 4.05 -3.14 10.01
C ALA A 149 4.35 -1.63 10.03
N VAL A 150 4.41 -1.03 8.85
CA VAL A 150 4.65 0.41 8.66
C VAL A 150 3.34 1.06 8.22
N PRO A 151 2.75 1.97 9.02
CA PRO A 151 1.57 2.70 8.61
C PRO A 151 1.93 3.70 7.49
N VAL A 152 1.13 3.71 6.43
CA VAL A 152 1.18 4.64 5.30
C VAL A 152 -0.20 5.29 5.08
N HIS A 153 -0.32 6.18 4.10
CA HIS A 153 -1.57 6.91 3.79
C HIS A 153 -2.07 7.77 4.98
N TRP A 154 -1.16 8.37 5.74
CA TRP A 154 -1.47 9.33 6.80
C TRP A 154 -0.51 10.52 6.77
N GLY A 155 -0.81 11.58 7.53
CA GLY A 155 0.12 12.68 7.81
C GLY A 155 0.49 13.61 6.63
N THR A 156 0.09 13.30 5.40
CA THR A 156 0.62 13.93 4.18
C THR A 156 -0.40 14.71 3.38
N LEU A 157 -1.62 14.19 3.31
CA LEU A 157 -2.62 14.59 2.34
C LEU A 157 -3.90 15.01 3.09
N HIS A 158 -4.21 16.30 3.06
CA HIS A 158 -5.34 16.90 3.79
C HIS A 158 -6.08 17.93 2.92
N PRO A 159 -7.37 18.18 3.19
CA PRO A 159 -8.09 19.30 2.59
C PRO A 159 -7.34 20.63 2.79
N PRO A 160 -7.45 21.58 1.84
CA PRO A 160 -6.87 22.92 2.01
C PRO A 160 -7.35 23.56 3.32
N LEU A 161 -6.50 24.36 3.98
CA LEU A 161 -6.77 25.12 5.21
C LEU A 161 -6.78 24.33 6.55
N ILE A 162 -6.77 22.99 6.53
CA ILE A 162 -6.76 22.18 7.78
C ILE A 162 -5.37 22.11 8.45
N ALA A 163 -4.29 22.19 7.66
CA ALA A 163 -2.91 22.05 8.17
C ALA A 163 -2.50 23.06 9.25
N HIS A 164 -3.14 24.24 9.29
CA HIS A 164 -2.75 25.29 10.23
C HIS A 164 -3.30 25.06 11.65
N PHE A 165 -4.40 24.30 11.80
CA PHE A 165 -5.10 24.14 13.08
C PHE A 165 -5.17 22.71 13.62
N ALA A 166 -4.72 21.71 12.84
CA ALA A 166 -4.96 20.30 13.16
C ALA A 166 -3.75 19.38 12.96
N ARG A 167 -2.53 19.85 13.25
CA ARG A 167 -1.30 19.01 13.16
C ARG A 167 -1.40 17.70 13.95
N ASN A 168 -1.90 17.74 15.19
CA ASN A 168 -2.11 16.53 15.99
C ASN A 168 -3.06 15.52 15.34
N TRP A 169 -4.06 16.00 14.58
CA TRP A 169 -5.00 15.13 13.88
C TRP A 169 -4.36 14.40 12.69
N LEU A 170 -3.35 15.01 12.07
CA LEU A 170 -2.58 14.41 10.98
C LEU A 170 -1.65 13.31 11.48
N GLU A 171 -1.17 13.40 12.73
CA GLU A 171 -0.21 12.45 13.31
C GLU A 171 -0.86 11.27 14.05
N GLN A 172 -2.05 11.48 14.59
CA GLN A 172 -2.80 10.48 15.37
C GLN A 172 -3.02 9.12 14.68
N PRO A 173 -3.28 9.02 13.36
CA PRO A 173 -3.55 7.73 12.74
C PRO A 173 -2.39 6.74 12.86
N GLY A 174 -1.15 7.20 12.67
CA GLY A 174 0.04 6.35 12.82
C GLY A 174 0.21 5.85 14.26
N LEU A 175 0.00 6.71 15.25
CA LEU A 175 0.08 6.35 16.67
C LEU A 175 -1.05 5.42 17.11
N ARG A 176 -2.29 5.67 16.67
CA ARG A 176 -3.43 4.79 16.91
C ARG A 176 -3.22 3.42 16.29
N PHE A 177 -2.64 3.36 15.11
CA PHE A 177 -2.30 2.10 14.45
C PHE A 177 -1.28 1.34 15.28
N ALA A 178 -0.21 1.98 15.75
CA ALA A 178 0.80 1.33 16.58
C ALA A 178 0.21 0.77 17.88
N ALA A 179 -0.66 1.54 18.55
CA ALA A 179 -1.37 1.06 19.73
C ALA A 179 -2.28 -0.15 19.42
N ALA A 180 -3.03 -0.09 18.33
CA ALA A 180 -3.91 -1.18 17.91
C ALA A 180 -3.14 -2.44 17.47
N VAL A 181 -1.96 -2.30 16.84
CA VAL A 181 -1.07 -3.42 16.51
C VAL A 181 -0.57 -4.10 17.79
N ALA A 182 -0.16 -3.32 18.79
CA ALA A 182 0.30 -3.88 20.07
C ALA A 182 -0.80 -4.72 20.78
N GLU A 183 -2.07 -4.34 20.62
CA GLU A 183 -3.22 -5.07 21.18
C GLU A 183 -3.64 -6.28 20.32
N GLN A 184 -3.78 -6.10 19.01
CA GLN A 184 -4.42 -7.08 18.12
C GLN A 184 -3.44 -8.02 17.42
N ALA A 185 -2.17 -7.61 17.29
CA ALA A 185 -1.10 -8.36 16.62
C ALA A 185 0.18 -8.32 17.46
N PRO A 186 0.20 -8.91 18.68
CA PRO A 186 1.33 -8.78 19.61
C PRO A 186 2.64 -9.41 19.09
N ALA A 187 2.58 -10.27 18.07
CA ALA A 187 3.75 -10.81 17.38
C ALA A 187 4.32 -9.86 16.30
N CYS A 188 3.63 -8.76 16.01
CA CYS A 188 4.03 -7.75 15.04
C CYS A 188 4.53 -6.48 15.76
N THR A 189 5.62 -5.90 15.28
CA THR A 189 6.08 -4.58 15.74
C THR A 189 5.66 -3.50 14.74
N ALA A 190 4.90 -2.51 15.21
CA ALA A 190 4.58 -1.33 14.40
C ALA A 190 5.78 -0.37 14.32
N VAL A 191 6.11 0.07 13.11
CA VAL A 191 7.24 0.97 12.83
C VAL A 191 6.69 2.26 12.24
N VAL A 192 6.46 3.26 13.09
CA VAL A 192 5.94 4.57 12.68
C VAL A 192 7.10 5.45 12.22
N LEU A 193 7.04 5.94 10.99
CA LEU A 193 8.07 6.79 10.39
C LEU A 193 7.52 8.16 10.03
N ALA A 194 8.31 9.21 10.27
CA ALA A 194 8.03 10.53 9.73
C ALA A 194 8.41 10.62 8.23
N PRO A 195 7.83 11.56 7.46
CA PRO A 195 8.25 11.79 6.07
C PRO A 195 9.76 12.04 5.97
N GLY A 196 10.44 11.25 5.13
CA GLY A 196 11.90 11.31 4.93
C GLY A 196 12.73 10.46 5.91
N GLN A 197 12.12 9.88 6.94
CA GLN A 197 12.79 8.95 7.85
C GLN A 197 12.98 7.58 7.19
N SER A 198 14.05 6.88 7.56
CA SER A 198 14.33 5.50 7.13
C SER A 198 14.43 4.57 8.33
N TRP A 199 14.11 3.30 8.12
CA TRP A 199 14.28 2.22 9.08
C TRP A 199 14.77 0.96 8.35
N VAL A 200 15.56 0.16 9.04
CA VAL A 200 16.12 -1.10 8.53
C VAL A 200 15.53 -2.23 9.35
N ALA A 201 14.88 -3.18 8.69
CA ALA A 201 14.35 -4.36 9.36
C ALA A 201 15.50 -5.19 9.96
N PRO A 202 15.41 -5.60 11.24
CA PRO A 202 16.38 -6.51 11.80
C PRO A 202 16.28 -7.87 11.10
N VAL A 203 17.43 -8.47 10.83
CA VAL A 203 17.57 -9.84 10.33
C VAL A 203 17.18 -10.85 11.40
#